data_AF-A0A956D6L2-F1
#
_entry.id   AF-A0A956D6L2-F1
#
_cell.length_a   1.000
_cell.length_b   1.000
_cell.length_c   1.000
_cell.angle_alpha   90.00
_cell.angle_beta   90.00
_cell.angle_gamma   90.00
#
_symmetry.space_group_name_H-M   'P 1'
#
loop_
_entity.id
_entity.type
_entity.pdbx_description
1 polymer ?
#
loop_
_entity_poly.entity_id
_entity_poly.type
_entity_poly.pdbx_seq_one_letter_code
_entity_poly.pdbx_strand_id
1 'polypeptide(L)'
;AVDAAVAAACVLGVVDPMSTSLGGDCFALVWNAEERTLHGFNGSGRAPALADAASLRAEGHDAVPTRGWKSITVPGALDAYAQLLERFGRMSLADALAPAVAAAEGFEVTPVVARDWAAAASVLEGEGMQGFSPPPGAGERFAHPQLAQTLRAIAEGGVDVFYRGAFAQKLDEASRAAGGWLRADDLARHAGEWVVPLEGWYRGHPVYELPPNGQGIVVLEALALLEEHPLGDLDEVERTHLQIEALKLAFADAFEHVGDPDRSDVLRLLDPVYLEERAA
;
A
#
# COMPACT_ATOMS: atom_id res chain seq x y z
N ALA A 1 3.93 12.86 -15.24
CA ALA A 1 3.29 12.66 -13.93
C ALA A 1 3.74 11.35 -13.32
N VAL A 2 3.54 10.21 -14.01
CA VAL A 2 3.95 8.88 -13.53
C VAL A 2 5.45 8.81 -13.19
N ASP A 3 6.34 9.27 -14.08
CA ASP A 3 7.79 9.32 -13.80
C ASP A 3 8.12 10.00 -12.46
N ALA A 4 7.55 11.19 -12.23
CA ALA A 4 7.79 11.97 -11.02
C ALA A 4 7.17 11.31 -9.78
N ALA A 5 5.98 10.70 -9.91
CA ALA A 5 5.33 9.99 -8.82
C ALA A 5 6.13 8.76 -8.39
N VAL A 6 6.62 7.96 -9.34
CA VAL A 6 7.45 6.78 -9.06
C VAL A 6 8.79 7.19 -8.45
N ALA A 7 9.49 8.19 -9.04
CA ALA A 7 10.75 8.68 -8.47
C ALA A 7 10.57 9.23 -7.04
N ALA A 8 9.48 9.97 -6.79
CA ALA A 8 9.14 10.45 -5.45
C ALA A 8 8.86 9.29 -4.48
N ALA A 9 8.11 8.27 -4.90
CA ALA A 9 7.84 7.07 -4.09
C ALA A 9 9.12 6.30 -3.76
N CYS A 10 10.05 6.17 -4.71
CA CYS A 10 11.36 5.57 -4.47
C CYS A 10 12.16 6.35 -3.40
N VAL A 11 12.16 7.69 -3.47
CA VAL A 11 12.82 8.54 -2.46
C VAL A 11 12.15 8.43 -1.11
N LEU A 12 10.80 8.45 -1.05
CA LEU A 12 10.05 8.27 0.19
C LEU A 12 10.36 6.92 0.85
N GLY A 13 10.55 5.86 0.06
CA GLY A 13 11.01 4.56 0.56
C GLY A 13 12.38 4.57 1.26
N VAL A 14 13.11 5.68 1.20
CA VAL A 14 14.38 5.92 1.88
C VAL A 14 14.24 6.96 2.99
N VAL A 15 13.61 8.10 2.70
CA VAL A 15 13.57 9.25 3.62
C VAL A 15 12.39 9.23 4.59
N ASP A 16 11.42 8.34 4.37
CA ASP A 16 10.27 8.09 5.24
C ASP A 16 10.02 6.57 5.42
N PRO A 17 11.00 5.83 5.98
CA PRO A 17 11.00 4.37 5.96
C PRO A 17 9.93 3.74 6.86
N MET A 18 9.25 4.53 7.70
CA MET A 18 8.16 4.02 8.55
C MET A 18 6.80 3.99 7.84
N SER A 19 6.68 4.70 6.71
CA SER A 19 5.40 4.88 6.01
C SER A 19 5.33 4.09 4.70
N THR A 20 6.45 3.99 3.97
CA THR A 20 6.51 3.31 2.67
C THR A 20 7.90 2.74 2.41
N SER A 21 7.99 1.70 1.58
CA SER A 21 9.25 1.11 1.15
C SER A 21 9.06 0.18 -0.06
N LEU A 22 10.17 -0.32 -0.63
CA LEU A 22 10.14 -1.42 -1.58
C LEU A 22 9.62 -2.74 -0.98
N GLY A 23 9.59 -2.83 0.35
CA GLY A 23 9.02 -3.96 1.10
C GLY A 23 7.51 -3.88 1.31
N GLY A 24 6.85 -2.83 0.80
CA GLY A 24 5.39 -2.65 0.88
C GLY A 24 4.68 -2.89 -0.45
N ASP A 25 3.52 -2.25 -0.58
CA ASP A 25 2.61 -2.37 -1.72
C ASP A 25 2.40 -1.02 -2.42
N CYS A 26 1.84 -1.04 -3.62
CA CYS A 26 1.45 0.18 -4.34
C CYS A 26 0.06 0.04 -4.97
N PHE A 27 -0.76 1.06 -4.78
CA PHE A 27 -2.08 1.17 -5.38
C PHE A 27 -2.13 2.47 -6.18
N ALA A 28 -2.47 2.41 -7.47
CA ALA A 28 -2.41 3.57 -8.35
C ALA A 28 -3.67 3.74 -9.20
N LEU A 29 -4.13 4.99 -9.29
CA LEU A 29 -5.06 5.45 -10.31
C LEU A 29 -4.31 6.39 -11.25
N VAL A 30 -4.37 6.11 -12.55
CA VAL A 30 -3.64 6.87 -13.57
C VAL A 30 -4.61 7.33 -14.66
N TRP A 31 -4.82 8.64 -14.76
CA TRP A 31 -5.54 9.24 -15.88
C TRP A 31 -4.60 9.40 -17.08
N ASN A 32 -4.85 8.67 -18.15
CA ASN A 32 -4.18 8.87 -19.42
C ASN A 32 -4.97 9.90 -20.24
N ALA A 33 -4.39 11.10 -20.42
CA ALA A 33 -5.05 12.20 -21.13
C ALA A 33 -5.18 11.96 -22.64
N GLU A 34 -4.26 11.19 -23.25
CA GLU A 34 -4.27 10.88 -24.68
C GLU A 34 -5.37 9.86 -25.00
N GLU A 35 -5.49 8.81 -24.18
CA GLU A 35 -6.54 7.80 -24.26
C GLU A 35 -7.87 8.27 -23.65
N ARG A 36 -7.86 9.36 -22.88
CA ARG A 36 -9.00 9.85 -22.08
C ARG A 36 -9.61 8.74 -21.21
N THR A 37 -8.76 7.93 -20.61
CA THR A 37 -9.14 6.73 -19.85
C THR A 37 -8.45 6.72 -18.50
N LEU A 38 -9.19 6.33 -17.46
CA LEU A 38 -8.66 6.08 -16.13
C LEU A 38 -8.25 4.61 -16.01
N HIS A 39 -7.03 4.37 -15.56
CA HIS A 39 -6.49 3.03 -15.32
C HIS A 39 -6.28 2.83 -13.83
N GLY A 40 -6.64 1.65 -13.32
CA GLY A 40 -6.30 1.21 -11.97
C GLY A 40 -5.17 0.18 -11.99
N PHE A 41 -4.28 0.25 -11.00
CA PHE A 41 -3.25 -0.76 -10.79
C PHE A 41 -3.21 -1.18 -9.32
N ASN A 42 -3.36 -2.48 -9.09
CA ASN A 42 -3.19 -3.13 -7.80
C ASN A 42 -1.83 -3.83 -7.76
N GLY A 43 -0.84 -3.16 -7.17
CA GLY A 43 0.49 -3.68 -6.91
C GLY A 43 0.65 -4.17 -5.47
N SER A 44 -0.40 -4.78 -4.90
CA SER A 44 -0.32 -5.37 -3.57
C SER A 44 0.11 -6.83 -3.60
N GLY A 45 0.78 -7.23 -2.52
CA GLY A 45 1.23 -8.57 -2.28
C GLY A 45 0.15 -9.56 -1.95
N ARG A 46 0.20 -10.74 -2.59
CA ARG A 46 -0.56 -11.90 -2.12
C ARG A 46 0.03 -12.45 -0.83
N ALA A 47 -0.80 -13.11 -0.02
CA ALA A 47 -0.33 -13.90 1.09
C ALA A 47 0.58 -15.03 0.57
N PRO A 48 1.65 -15.41 1.30
CA PRO A 48 2.50 -16.53 0.91
C PRO A 48 1.70 -17.83 0.72
N ALA A 49 2.12 -18.73 -0.18
CA ALA A 49 1.39 -19.97 -0.45
C ALA A 49 1.26 -20.90 0.78
N LEU A 50 2.16 -20.74 1.76
CA LEU A 50 2.12 -21.48 3.04
C LEU A 50 1.26 -20.81 4.12
N ALA A 51 0.63 -19.67 3.82
CA ALA A 51 -0.23 -19.00 4.77
C ALA A 51 -1.47 -19.84 5.09
N ASP A 52 -1.71 -20.05 6.39
CA ASP A 52 -2.82 -20.87 6.87
C ASP A 52 -3.53 -20.21 8.05
N ALA A 53 -4.76 -19.78 7.81
CA ALA A 53 -5.61 -19.19 8.83
C ALA A 53 -5.98 -20.17 9.95
N ALA A 54 -5.98 -21.49 9.69
CA ALA A 54 -6.25 -22.48 10.74
C ALA A 54 -5.10 -22.54 11.75
N SER A 55 -3.86 -22.53 11.25
CA SER A 55 -2.65 -22.47 12.08
C SER A 55 -2.61 -21.21 12.96
N LEU A 56 -2.94 -20.03 12.42
CA LEU A 56 -3.01 -18.81 13.23
C LEU A 56 -4.04 -18.93 14.37
N ARG A 57 -5.23 -19.47 14.09
CA ARG A 57 -6.25 -19.70 15.12
C ARG A 57 -5.80 -20.72 16.16
N ALA A 58 -5.12 -21.77 15.75
CA ALA A 58 -4.55 -22.77 16.67
C ALA A 58 -3.47 -22.17 17.58
N GLU A 59 -2.78 -21.13 17.14
CA GLU A 59 -1.84 -20.33 17.93
C GLU A 59 -2.52 -19.28 18.83
N GLY A 60 -3.85 -19.20 18.80
CA GLY A 60 -4.64 -18.29 19.63
C GLY A 60 -4.83 -16.90 19.03
N HIS A 61 -4.61 -16.72 17.73
CA HIS A 61 -4.85 -15.46 17.05
C HIS A 61 -6.29 -15.38 16.52
N ASP A 62 -6.99 -14.29 16.86
CA ASP A 62 -8.32 -13.96 16.32
C ASP A 62 -8.25 -13.21 14.98
N ALA A 63 -7.10 -12.62 14.66
CA ALA A 63 -6.80 -11.93 13.41
C ALA A 63 -5.33 -12.15 13.01
N VAL A 64 -4.95 -11.82 11.77
CA VAL A 64 -3.55 -11.81 11.38
C VAL A 64 -2.77 -10.88 12.33
N PRO A 65 -1.68 -11.36 12.97
CA PRO A 65 -0.94 -10.54 13.91
C PRO A 65 -0.36 -9.31 13.20
N THR A 66 -0.27 -8.18 13.92
CA THR A 66 0.27 -6.93 13.33
C THR A 66 1.79 -6.93 13.20
N ARG A 67 2.47 -7.93 13.76
CA ARG A 67 3.93 -8.06 13.77
C ARG A 67 4.35 -9.52 13.60
N GLY A 68 5.59 -9.69 13.14
CA GLY A 68 6.23 -10.98 12.97
C GLY A 68 6.09 -11.53 11.56
N TRP A 69 6.88 -12.54 11.23
CA TRP A 69 7.03 -13.01 9.85
C TRP A 69 5.78 -13.67 9.24
N LYS A 70 4.76 -14.00 10.05
CA LYS A 70 3.47 -14.50 9.57
C LYS A 70 2.51 -13.40 9.12
N SER A 71 2.83 -12.13 9.38
CA SER A 71 2.06 -10.98 8.91
C SER A 71 2.57 -10.42 7.58
N ILE A 72 3.66 -10.98 7.03
CA ILE A 72 4.33 -10.47 5.83
C ILE A 72 3.69 -11.07 4.58
N THR A 73 3.17 -10.21 3.70
CA THR A 73 2.78 -10.54 2.33
C THR A 73 3.97 -10.39 1.38
N VAL A 74 3.81 -10.83 0.13
CA VAL A 74 4.87 -10.66 -0.89
C VAL A 74 4.96 -9.19 -1.31
N PRO A 75 6.06 -8.45 -1.09
CA PRO A 75 6.11 -7.02 -1.42
C PRO A 75 5.84 -6.72 -2.89
N GLY A 76 4.88 -5.83 -3.19
CA GLY A 76 4.49 -5.51 -4.56
C GLY A 76 4.89 -4.13 -5.09
N ALA A 77 5.40 -3.24 -4.25
CA ALA A 77 5.70 -1.86 -4.65
C ALA A 77 6.70 -1.76 -5.81
N LEU A 78 7.77 -2.57 -5.82
CA LEU A 78 8.80 -2.49 -6.85
C LEU A 78 8.28 -2.94 -8.24
N ASP A 79 7.51 -4.03 -8.29
CA ASP A 79 6.84 -4.47 -9.51
C ASP A 79 5.90 -3.38 -10.03
N ALA A 80 5.10 -2.78 -9.15
CA ALA A 80 4.21 -1.69 -9.50
C ALA A 80 4.93 -0.51 -10.13
N TYR A 81 6.05 -0.08 -9.53
CA TYR A 81 6.85 1.02 -10.06
C TYR A 81 7.36 0.71 -11.47
N ALA A 82 7.86 -0.50 -11.69
CA ALA A 82 8.34 -0.93 -13.00
C ALA A 82 7.20 -0.96 -14.03
N GLN A 83 6.05 -1.56 -13.70
CA GLN A 83 4.90 -1.65 -14.62
C GLN A 83 4.29 -0.28 -14.94
N LEU A 84 4.22 0.62 -13.96
CA LEU A 84 3.75 1.99 -14.15
C LEU A 84 4.69 2.78 -15.07
N LEU A 85 6.00 2.68 -14.86
CA LEU A 85 7.00 3.31 -15.73
C LEU A 85 6.98 2.73 -17.14
N GLU A 86 6.88 1.40 -17.28
CA GLU A 86 6.82 0.74 -18.58
C GLU A 86 5.60 1.18 -19.39
N ARG A 87 4.42 1.26 -18.75
CA ARG A 87 3.17 1.58 -19.45
C ARG A 87 2.95 3.07 -19.68
N PHE A 88 3.30 3.92 -18.72
CA PHE A 88 2.94 5.34 -18.72
C PHE A 88 4.12 6.29 -18.49
N GLY A 89 5.29 5.75 -18.14
CA GLY A 89 6.50 6.52 -17.92
C GLY A 89 7.27 6.80 -19.20
N ARG A 90 8.34 7.57 -19.02
CA ARG A 90 9.37 7.89 -20.00
C ARG A 90 10.78 7.62 -19.46
N MET A 91 10.91 7.50 -18.14
CA MET A 91 12.16 7.18 -17.46
C MET A 91 12.34 5.67 -17.30
N SER A 92 13.59 5.23 -17.28
CA SER A 92 13.89 3.87 -16.85
C SER A 92 13.70 3.71 -15.33
N LEU A 93 13.51 2.47 -14.86
CA LEU A 93 13.51 2.18 -13.43
C LEU A 93 14.81 2.63 -12.75
N ALA A 94 15.95 2.50 -13.44
CA ALA A 94 17.25 2.94 -12.95
C ALA A 94 17.28 4.47 -12.71
N ASP A 95 16.76 5.25 -13.67
CA ASP A 95 16.71 6.70 -13.55
C ASP A 95 15.75 7.13 -12.43
N ALA A 96 14.62 6.44 -12.25
CA ALA A 96 13.68 6.70 -11.17
C ALA A 96 14.25 6.37 -9.78
N LEU A 97 15.10 5.34 -9.68
CA LEU A 97 15.77 4.94 -8.43
C LEU A 97 17.00 5.80 -8.09
N ALA A 98 17.61 6.46 -9.07
CA ALA A 98 18.86 7.21 -8.86
C ALA A 98 18.78 8.27 -7.73
N PRO A 99 17.69 9.07 -7.60
CA PRO A 99 17.53 9.97 -6.47
C PRO A 99 17.43 9.25 -5.11
N ALA A 100 16.79 8.09 -5.07
CA ALA A 100 16.67 7.28 -3.86
C ALA A 100 18.02 6.68 -3.44
N VAL A 101 18.84 6.24 -4.40
CA VAL A 101 20.24 5.81 -4.15
C VAL A 101 21.02 6.94 -3.48
N ALA A 102 20.97 8.16 -4.05
CA ALA A 102 21.66 9.32 -3.51
C ALA A 102 21.16 9.68 -2.10
N ALA A 103 19.84 9.66 -1.87
CA ALA A 103 19.27 9.88 -0.55
C ALA A 103 19.74 8.83 0.46
N ALA A 104 19.84 7.56 0.06
CA ALA A 104 20.28 6.47 0.94
C ALA A 104 21.76 6.60 1.36
N GLU A 105 22.57 7.38 0.64
CA GLU A 105 23.94 7.74 1.03
C GLU A 105 23.98 8.87 2.08
N GLY A 106 22.89 9.59 2.27
CA GLY A 106 22.77 10.60 3.31
C GLY A 106 21.68 11.64 3.05
N PHE A 107 20.80 11.85 4.04
CA PHE A 107 19.82 12.94 4.04
C PHE A 107 19.64 13.51 5.46
N GLU A 108 19.10 14.73 5.56
CA GLU A 108 18.72 15.33 6.84
C GLU A 108 17.31 14.91 7.22
N VAL A 109 17.15 14.35 8.42
CA VAL A 109 15.87 13.79 8.87
C VAL A 109 14.89 14.92 9.23
N THR A 110 13.67 14.86 8.70
CA THR A 110 12.65 15.89 8.94
C THR A 110 11.97 15.70 10.31
N PRO A 111 11.37 16.75 10.90
CA PRO A 111 10.77 16.64 12.25
C PRO A 111 9.67 15.57 12.40
N VAL A 112 8.84 15.39 11.36
CA VAL A 112 7.77 14.37 11.37
C VAL A 112 8.37 12.98 11.33
N VAL A 113 9.33 12.74 10.42
CA VAL A 113 10.01 11.45 10.28
C VAL A 113 10.78 11.12 11.56
N ALA A 114 11.50 12.07 12.17
CA ALA A 114 12.22 11.83 13.43
C ALA A 114 11.28 11.39 14.56
N ARG A 115 10.08 11.99 14.67
CA ARG A 115 9.06 11.59 15.63
C ARG A 115 8.58 10.16 15.36
N ASP A 116 8.25 9.84 14.12
CA ASP A 116 7.69 8.53 13.76
C ASP A 116 8.74 7.42 13.90
N TRP A 117 9.99 7.71 13.58
CA TRP A 117 11.13 6.82 13.82
C TRP A 117 11.35 6.54 15.30
N ALA A 118 11.29 7.56 16.15
CA ALA A 118 11.40 7.39 17.60
C ALA A 118 10.25 6.54 18.17
N ALA A 119 9.03 6.71 17.66
CA ALA A 119 7.89 5.87 18.03
C ALA A 119 8.11 4.41 17.58
N ALA A 120 8.57 4.19 16.35
CA ALA A 120 8.85 2.88 15.81
C ALA A 120 10.00 2.15 16.53
N ALA A 121 11.04 2.88 16.96
CA ALA A 121 12.18 2.30 17.68
C ALA A 121 11.76 1.61 18.98
N SER A 122 10.63 1.99 19.58
CA SER A 122 10.10 1.33 20.79
C SER A 122 9.54 -0.08 20.55
N VAL A 123 9.30 -0.45 19.29
CA VAL A 123 8.67 -1.72 18.90
C VAL A 123 9.51 -2.55 17.93
N LEU A 124 10.66 -2.02 17.50
CA LEU A 124 11.65 -2.77 16.71
C LEU A 124 12.44 -3.69 17.64
N GLU A 125 12.60 -4.95 17.24
CA GLU A 125 13.32 -5.97 17.99
C GLU A 125 14.27 -6.74 17.08
N GLY A 126 15.31 -7.33 17.66
CA GLY A 126 16.24 -8.22 16.97
C GLY A 126 16.89 -7.59 15.74
N GLU A 127 16.86 -8.29 14.61
CA GLU A 127 17.45 -7.83 13.35
C GLU A 127 16.77 -6.57 12.80
N GLY A 128 15.51 -6.32 13.14
CA GLY A 128 14.79 -5.11 12.73
C GLY A 128 15.35 -3.81 13.32
N MET A 129 16.16 -3.90 14.37
CA MET A 129 16.89 -2.74 14.90
C MET A 129 18.16 -2.41 14.10
N GLN A 130 18.71 -3.37 13.36
CA GLN A 130 19.98 -3.19 12.66
C GLN A 130 19.82 -2.21 11.50
N GLY A 131 20.62 -1.15 11.49
CA GLY A 131 20.53 -0.09 10.48
C GLY A 131 19.51 1.00 10.77
N PHE A 132 18.59 0.79 11.72
CA PHE A 132 17.53 1.75 12.07
C PHE A 132 17.63 2.27 13.52
N SER A 133 18.60 1.79 14.31
CA SER A 133 18.85 2.22 15.69
C SER A 133 20.28 2.73 15.89
N PRO A 134 20.50 3.73 16.78
CA PRO A 134 19.47 4.53 17.46
C PRO A 134 18.67 5.40 16.46
N PRO A 135 17.42 5.77 16.79
CA PRO A 135 16.62 6.63 15.91
C PRO A 135 17.28 8.02 15.79
N PRO A 136 17.43 8.56 14.57
CA PRO A 136 18.03 9.88 14.37
C PRO A 136 17.10 11.01 14.81
N GLY A 137 17.70 12.12 15.27
CA GLY A 137 16.98 13.35 15.62
C GLY A 137 16.58 14.18 14.39
N ALA A 138 15.66 15.12 14.58
CA ALA A 138 15.33 16.09 13.54
C ALA A 138 16.55 16.96 13.16
N GLY A 139 16.82 17.08 11.86
CA GLY A 139 18.01 17.75 11.30
C GLY A 139 19.29 16.91 11.37
N GLU A 140 19.26 15.73 12.01
CA GLU A 140 20.40 14.83 12.00
C GLU A 140 20.57 14.21 10.61
N ARG A 141 21.82 14.05 10.18
CA ARG A 141 22.14 13.38 8.92
C ARG A 141 22.10 11.87 9.12
N PHE A 142 21.22 11.18 8.40
CA PHE A 142 21.10 9.72 8.40
C PHE A 142 21.51 9.15 7.05
N ALA A 143 22.15 7.98 7.04
CA ALA A 143 22.54 7.26 5.83
C ALA A 143 22.32 5.74 6.02
N HIS A 144 21.91 5.06 4.96
CA HIS A 144 21.68 3.62 4.93
C HIS A 144 22.46 2.94 3.78
N PRO A 145 23.78 2.75 3.91
CA PRO A 145 24.63 2.27 2.82
C PRO A 145 24.21 0.92 2.22
N GLN A 146 23.68 0.02 3.05
CA GLN A 146 23.17 -1.28 2.60
C GLN A 146 21.93 -1.13 1.70
N LEU A 147 21.02 -0.21 2.04
CA LEU A 147 19.86 0.10 1.20
C LEU A 147 20.32 0.76 -0.11
N ALA A 148 21.27 1.69 -0.05
CA ALA A 148 21.87 2.27 -1.26
C ALA A 148 22.46 1.20 -2.18
N GLN A 149 23.14 0.19 -1.61
CA GLN A 149 23.67 -0.95 -2.38
C GLN A 149 22.56 -1.78 -3.03
N THR A 150 21.49 -2.10 -2.29
CA THR A 150 20.33 -2.82 -2.83
C THR A 150 19.66 -2.04 -3.96
N LEU A 151 19.44 -0.73 -3.78
CA LEU A 151 18.84 0.14 -4.80
C LEU A 151 19.71 0.22 -6.06
N ARG A 152 21.05 0.31 -5.93
CA ARG A 152 21.97 0.25 -7.09
C ARG A 152 21.89 -1.09 -7.81
N ALA A 153 21.88 -2.20 -7.06
CA ALA A 153 21.76 -3.52 -7.66
C ALA A 153 20.44 -3.65 -8.45
N ILE A 154 19.32 -3.14 -7.93
CA ILE A 154 18.04 -3.12 -8.65
C ILE A 154 18.08 -2.19 -9.86
N ALA A 155 18.70 -1.01 -9.77
CA ALA A 155 18.87 -0.12 -10.91
C ALA A 155 19.69 -0.79 -12.05
N GLU A 156 20.69 -1.61 -11.72
CA GLU A 156 21.52 -2.31 -12.70
C GLU A 156 20.87 -3.59 -13.25
N GLY A 157 20.22 -4.38 -12.38
CA GLY A 157 19.70 -5.71 -12.70
C GLY A 157 18.20 -5.82 -12.84
N GLY A 158 17.47 -4.71 -12.69
CA GLY A 158 16.01 -4.67 -12.73
C GLY A 158 15.32 -5.33 -11.52
N VAL A 159 14.01 -5.52 -11.64
CA VAL A 159 13.16 -6.06 -10.56
C VAL A 159 13.54 -7.48 -10.15
N ASP A 160 14.13 -8.27 -11.05
CA ASP A 160 14.54 -9.65 -10.80
C ASP A 160 15.59 -9.78 -9.69
N VAL A 161 16.38 -8.71 -9.45
CA VAL A 161 17.31 -8.65 -8.31
C VAL A 161 16.57 -8.84 -6.99
N PHE A 162 15.36 -8.30 -6.89
CA PHE A 162 14.50 -8.41 -5.71
C PHE A 162 13.68 -9.71 -5.72
N TYR A 163 13.08 -10.07 -6.85
CA TYR A 163 12.06 -11.13 -6.91
C TYR A 163 12.58 -12.54 -7.21
N ARG A 164 13.75 -12.69 -7.88
CA ARG A 164 14.21 -14.01 -8.38
C ARG A 164 15.65 -14.36 -8.02
N GLY A 165 16.42 -13.39 -7.52
CA GLY A 165 17.85 -13.55 -7.24
C GLY A 165 18.22 -13.86 -5.79
N ALA A 166 19.46 -13.54 -5.44
CA ALA A 166 20.01 -13.74 -4.10
C ALA A 166 19.24 -12.98 -3.01
N PHE A 167 18.59 -11.86 -3.34
CA PHE A 167 17.75 -11.13 -2.38
C PHE A 167 16.51 -11.95 -1.99
N ALA A 168 15.80 -12.52 -2.97
CA ALA A 168 14.65 -13.37 -2.71
C ALA A 168 15.01 -14.60 -1.86
N GLN A 169 16.17 -15.20 -2.11
CA GLN A 169 16.68 -16.33 -1.31
C GLN A 169 16.98 -15.91 0.13
N LYS A 170 17.60 -14.74 0.34
CA LYS A 170 17.83 -14.21 1.69
C LYS A 170 16.53 -13.96 2.45
N LEU A 171 15.49 -13.44 1.79
CA LEU A 171 14.17 -13.27 2.39
C LEU A 171 13.53 -14.61 2.78
N ASP A 172 13.65 -15.63 1.92
CA ASP A 172 13.18 -17.00 2.24
C ASP A 172 13.90 -17.56 3.47
N GLU A 173 15.24 -17.49 3.49
CA GLU A 173 16.07 -17.95 4.62
C GLU A 173 15.69 -17.25 5.93
N ALA A 174 15.56 -15.92 5.90
CA ALA A 174 15.15 -15.13 7.07
C ALA A 174 13.73 -15.48 7.53
N SER A 175 12.80 -15.65 6.58
CA SER A 175 11.43 -16.09 6.88
C SER A 175 11.42 -17.45 7.56
N ARG A 176 12.18 -18.43 7.04
CA ARG A 176 12.28 -19.77 7.65
C ARG A 176 12.88 -19.72 9.05
N ALA A 177 13.97 -18.98 9.23
CA ALA A 177 14.66 -18.86 10.50
C ALA A 177 13.73 -18.29 11.59
N ALA A 178 12.79 -17.42 11.20
CA ALA A 178 11.84 -16.79 12.10
C ALA A 178 10.44 -17.44 12.11
N GLY A 179 10.28 -18.64 11.53
CA GLY A 179 9.00 -19.37 11.53
C GLY A 179 7.91 -18.76 10.63
N GLY A 180 8.30 -17.94 9.67
CA GLY A 180 7.44 -17.33 8.66
C GLY A 180 7.13 -18.21 7.46
N TRP A 181 6.23 -17.71 6.63
CA TRP A 181 5.64 -18.43 5.50
C TRP A 181 6.15 -18.01 4.12
N LEU A 182 6.74 -16.82 4.00
CA LEU A 182 7.26 -16.29 2.74
C LEU A 182 8.37 -17.18 2.17
N ARG A 183 8.28 -17.53 0.88
CA ARG A 183 9.30 -18.28 0.14
C ARG A 183 9.76 -17.52 -1.10
N ALA A 184 10.96 -17.86 -1.59
CA ALA A 184 11.48 -17.28 -2.83
C ALA A 184 10.54 -17.53 -4.02
N ASP A 185 9.86 -18.67 -4.01
CA ASP A 185 8.83 -19.05 -4.97
C ASP A 185 7.60 -18.13 -4.97
N ASP A 186 7.24 -17.55 -3.81
CA ASP A 186 6.14 -16.59 -3.71
C ASP A 186 6.55 -15.26 -4.36
N LEU A 187 7.78 -14.80 -4.08
CA LEU A 187 8.38 -13.61 -4.69
C LEU A 187 8.49 -13.76 -6.21
N ALA A 188 8.96 -14.91 -6.70
CA ALA A 188 9.16 -15.14 -8.13
C ALA A 188 7.86 -15.17 -8.95
N ARG A 189 6.72 -15.47 -8.30
CA ARG A 189 5.38 -15.50 -8.90
C ARG A 189 4.63 -14.17 -8.77
N HIS A 190 5.18 -13.20 -8.05
CA HIS A 190 4.53 -11.91 -7.87
C HIS A 190 4.39 -11.18 -9.21
N ALA A 191 3.20 -10.62 -9.42
CA ALA A 191 2.91 -9.65 -10.46
C ALA A 191 1.68 -8.85 -9.99
N GLY A 192 1.76 -7.52 -10.09
CA GLY A 192 0.60 -6.66 -9.88
C GLY A 192 -0.42 -6.78 -11.03
N GLU A 193 -1.61 -6.26 -10.78
CA GLU A 193 -2.78 -6.43 -11.63
C GLU A 193 -3.32 -5.09 -12.12
N TRP A 194 -3.55 -4.99 -13.44
CA TRP A 194 -4.34 -3.90 -14.01
C TRP A 194 -5.81 -4.16 -13.76
N VAL A 195 -6.46 -3.23 -13.07
CA VAL A 195 -7.85 -3.37 -12.64
C VAL A 195 -8.70 -2.23 -13.20
N VAL A 196 -9.99 -2.51 -13.36
CA VAL A 196 -10.99 -1.48 -13.68
C VAL A 196 -11.35 -0.77 -12.37
N PRO A 197 -11.14 0.55 -12.26
CA PRO A 197 -11.56 1.30 -11.09
C PRO A 197 -13.07 1.18 -10.84
N LEU A 198 -13.46 1.18 -9.58
CA LEU A 198 -14.84 1.42 -9.18
C LEU A 198 -15.21 2.87 -9.47
N GLU A 199 -16.46 3.08 -9.86
CA GLU A 199 -17.02 4.41 -10.15
C GLU A 199 -18.27 4.62 -9.29
N GLY A 200 -18.26 5.71 -8.52
CA GLY A 200 -19.45 6.25 -7.87
C GLY A 200 -19.68 7.69 -8.31
N TRP A 201 -20.82 8.26 -7.93
CA TRP A 201 -21.18 9.63 -8.28
C TRP A 201 -21.56 10.41 -7.03
N TYR A 202 -21.10 11.65 -6.96
CA TYR A 202 -21.50 12.58 -5.92
C TYR A 202 -21.71 13.97 -6.51
N ARG A 203 -22.93 14.50 -6.42
CA ARG A 203 -23.33 15.83 -6.91
C ARG A 203 -22.89 16.12 -8.35
N GLY A 204 -23.08 15.15 -9.23
CA GLY A 204 -22.73 15.26 -10.65
C GLY A 204 -21.23 15.12 -10.96
N HIS A 205 -20.41 14.75 -9.98
CA HIS A 205 -19.00 14.44 -10.17
C HIS A 205 -18.74 12.93 -10.03
N PRO A 206 -18.03 12.30 -10.98
CA PRO A 206 -17.59 10.92 -10.80
C PRO A 206 -16.46 10.87 -9.77
N VAL A 207 -16.53 9.87 -8.90
CA VAL A 207 -15.52 9.55 -7.89
C VAL A 207 -15.03 8.14 -8.18
N TYR A 208 -13.72 7.96 -8.22
CA TYR A 208 -13.11 6.70 -8.61
C TYR A 208 -12.25 6.16 -7.48
N GLU A 209 -12.37 4.87 -7.27
CA GLU A 209 -11.62 4.13 -6.26
C GLU A 209 -11.14 2.82 -6.85
N LEU A 210 -10.11 2.22 -6.25
CA LEU A 210 -9.70 0.88 -6.67
C LEU A 210 -10.68 -0.18 -6.12
N PRO A 211 -10.90 -1.28 -6.86
CA PRO A 211 -11.67 -2.41 -6.34
C PRO A 211 -10.95 -3.07 -5.16
N PRO A 212 -11.59 -4.07 -4.50
CA PRO A 212 -10.91 -4.91 -3.53
C PRO A 212 -9.58 -5.44 -4.09
N ASN A 213 -8.57 -5.69 -3.28
CA ASN A 213 -8.54 -5.75 -1.81
C ASN A 213 -8.50 -4.40 -1.06
N GLY A 214 -8.56 -3.26 -1.76
CA GLY A 214 -8.69 -1.95 -1.12
C GLY A 214 -10.09 -1.73 -0.50
N GLN A 215 -10.19 -0.75 0.41
CA GLN A 215 -11.44 -0.35 1.05
C GLN A 215 -12.07 0.91 0.42
N GLY A 216 -11.68 1.26 -0.81
CA GLY A 216 -12.16 2.47 -1.48
C GLY A 216 -13.69 2.53 -1.65
N ILE A 217 -14.37 1.36 -1.67
CA ILE A 217 -15.83 1.27 -1.66
C ILE A 217 -16.49 2.07 -0.52
N VAL A 218 -15.82 2.19 0.64
CA VAL A 218 -16.33 2.96 1.79
C VAL A 218 -16.61 4.41 1.40
N VAL A 219 -15.73 5.02 0.61
CA VAL A 219 -15.90 6.40 0.15
C VAL A 219 -17.07 6.50 -0.80
N LEU A 220 -17.19 5.57 -1.76
CA LEU A 220 -18.25 5.59 -2.76
C LEU A 220 -19.63 5.39 -2.12
N GLU A 221 -19.76 4.43 -1.21
CA GLU A 221 -21.00 4.15 -0.50
C GLU A 221 -21.39 5.30 0.43
N ALA A 222 -20.45 5.83 1.22
CA ALA A 222 -20.73 6.97 2.10
C ALA A 222 -21.17 8.20 1.31
N LEU A 223 -20.54 8.49 0.16
CA LEU A 223 -20.97 9.59 -0.69
C LEU A 223 -22.36 9.36 -1.30
N ALA A 224 -22.67 8.13 -1.71
CA ALA A 224 -23.98 7.79 -2.24
C ALA A 224 -25.09 7.98 -1.18
N LEU A 225 -24.85 7.56 0.07
CA LEU A 225 -25.77 7.81 1.19
C LEU A 225 -25.94 9.31 1.47
N LEU A 226 -24.91 10.12 1.22
CA LEU A 226 -24.92 11.57 1.47
C LEU A 226 -25.51 12.39 0.31
N GLU A 227 -25.82 11.80 -0.84
CA GLU A 227 -26.25 12.50 -2.06
C GLU A 227 -27.50 13.34 -1.82
N GLU A 228 -28.49 12.76 -1.13
CA GLU A 228 -29.80 13.38 -0.86
C GLU A 228 -29.76 14.45 0.25
N HIS A 229 -28.66 14.55 1.00
CA HIS A 229 -28.54 15.48 2.12
C HIS A 229 -27.90 16.80 1.66
N PRO A 230 -28.51 17.98 1.86
CA PRO A 230 -27.94 19.25 1.44
C PRO A 230 -26.85 19.73 2.41
N LEU A 231 -25.72 19.02 2.47
CA LEU A 231 -24.66 19.24 3.48
C LEU A 231 -24.15 20.70 3.56
N GLY A 232 -24.20 21.44 2.46
CA GLY A 232 -23.80 22.85 2.41
C GLY A 232 -24.70 23.79 3.21
N ASP A 233 -25.98 23.43 3.36
CA ASP A 233 -27.01 24.23 4.02
C ASP A 233 -27.14 23.89 5.51
N LEU A 234 -26.56 22.77 5.94
CA LEU A 234 -26.56 22.29 7.32
C LEU A 234 -25.48 23.00 8.17
N ASP A 235 -25.73 23.12 9.46
CA ASP A 235 -24.71 23.56 10.40
C ASP A 235 -23.58 22.51 10.56
N GLU A 236 -22.51 22.88 11.25
CA GLU A 236 -21.35 22.00 11.43
C GLU A 236 -21.71 20.71 12.18
N VAL A 237 -22.61 20.77 13.16
CA VAL A 237 -22.97 19.62 13.99
C VAL A 237 -23.79 18.62 13.18
N GLU A 238 -24.83 19.09 12.50
CA GLU A 238 -25.69 18.26 11.66
C GLU A 238 -24.90 17.63 10.50
N ARG A 239 -24.06 18.42 9.83
CA ARG A 239 -23.20 17.96 8.74
C ARG A 239 -22.23 16.88 9.20
N THR A 240 -21.53 17.12 10.32
CA THR A 240 -20.57 16.16 10.87
C THR A 240 -21.29 14.89 11.31
N HIS A 241 -22.47 15.01 11.93
CA HIS A 241 -23.27 13.86 12.33
C HIS A 241 -23.62 12.97 11.14
N LEU A 242 -24.15 13.53 10.05
CA LEU A 242 -24.49 12.76 8.85
C LEU A 242 -23.26 12.09 8.23
N GLN A 243 -22.13 12.79 8.15
CA GLN A 243 -20.88 12.23 7.64
C GLN A 243 -20.39 11.04 8.49
N ILE A 244 -20.51 11.15 9.83
CA ILE A 244 -20.15 10.08 10.75
C ILE A 244 -21.07 8.86 10.56
N GLU A 245 -22.39 9.06 10.50
CA GLU A 245 -23.33 7.94 10.34
C GLU A 245 -23.18 7.25 8.98
N ALA A 246 -22.99 8.01 7.89
CA ALA A 246 -22.71 7.44 6.58
C ALA A 246 -21.42 6.61 6.56
N LEU A 247 -20.34 7.12 7.16
CA LEU A 247 -19.09 6.36 7.27
C LEU A 247 -19.22 5.12 8.15
N LYS A 248 -19.97 5.16 9.26
CA LYS A 248 -20.21 3.98 10.10
C LYS A 248 -20.89 2.87 9.32
N LEU A 249 -21.93 3.20 8.55
CA LEU A 249 -22.65 2.25 7.71
C LEU A 249 -21.71 1.65 6.66
N ALA A 250 -21.01 2.49 5.91
CA ALA A 250 -20.11 2.04 4.86
C ALA A 250 -18.92 1.22 5.39
N PHE A 251 -18.36 1.57 6.55
CA PHE A 251 -17.30 0.75 7.18
C PHE A 251 -17.84 -0.59 7.69
N ALA A 252 -19.05 -0.63 8.24
CA ALA A 252 -19.66 -1.89 8.68
C ALA A 252 -19.81 -2.86 7.49
N ASP A 253 -20.22 -2.37 6.33
CA ASP A 253 -20.35 -3.18 5.13
C ASP A 253 -19.00 -3.56 4.54
N ALA A 254 -18.04 -2.64 4.52
CA ALA A 254 -16.69 -2.96 4.09
C ALA A 254 -16.03 -4.04 4.96
N PHE A 255 -16.23 -4.04 6.28
CA PHE A 255 -15.70 -5.09 7.16
C PHE A 255 -16.31 -6.46 6.91
N GLU A 256 -17.57 -6.52 6.48
CA GLU A 256 -18.24 -7.78 6.18
C GLU A 256 -17.97 -8.26 4.75
N HIS A 257 -17.68 -7.36 3.81
CA HIS A 257 -17.72 -7.66 2.37
C HIS A 257 -16.41 -7.46 1.61
N VAL A 258 -15.51 -6.59 2.09
CA VAL A 258 -14.20 -6.39 1.45
C VAL A 258 -13.23 -7.49 1.85
N GLY A 259 -12.58 -8.08 0.85
CA GLY A 259 -11.68 -9.21 0.99
C GLY A 259 -10.93 -9.48 -0.30
N ASP A 260 -10.74 -10.76 -0.63
CA ASP A 260 -10.09 -11.17 -1.87
C ASP A 260 -10.88 -10.66 -3.09
N PRO A 261 -10.24 -9.94 -4.04
CA PRO A 261 -10.90 -9.42 -5.24
C PRO A 261 -11.71 -10.48 -6.00
N ASP A 262 -11.27 -11.74 -6.01
CA ASP A 262 -11.95 -12.83 -6.72
C ASP A 262 -13.22 -13.33 -6.01
N ARG A 263 -13.47 -12.85 -4.78
CA ARG A 263 -14.54 -13.33 -3.90
C ARG A 263 -15.43 -12.24 -3.33
N SER A 264 -15.00 -10.98 -3.42
CA SER A 264 -15.72 -9.84 -2.86
C SER A 264 -16.56 -9.13 -3.91
N ASP A 265 -17.87 -9.39 -3.90
CA ASP A 265 -18.84 -8.59 -4.65
C ASP A 265 -19.26 -7.37 -3.83
N VAL A 266 -18.49 -6.29 -4.01
CA VAL A 266 -18.73 -5.00 -3.34
C VAL A 266 -19.60 -4.05 -4.15
N LEU A 267 -19.88 -4.34 -5.43
CA LEU A 267 -20.67 -3.46 -6.28
C LEU A 267 -22.13 -3.36 -5.82
N ARG A 268 -22.66 -4.43 -5.21
CA ARG A 268 -24.00 -4.40 -4.61
C ARG A 268 -24.16 -3.37 -3.49
N LEU A 269 -23.07 -2.89 -2.89
CA LEU A 269 -23.11 -1.85 -1.86
C LEU A 269 -23.45 -0.47 -2.45
N LEU A 270 -23.35 -0.32 -3.77
CA LEU A 270 -23.77 0.88 -4.50
C LEU A 270 -25.13 0.70 -5.20
N ASP A 271 -25.82 -0.42 -4.98
CA ASP A 271 -27.16 -0.62 -5.54
C ASP A 271 -28.15 0.35 -4.87
N PRO A 272 -28.98 1.09 -5.65
CA PRO A 272 -29.91 2.05 -5.08
C PRO A 272 -30.88 1.46 -4.04
N VAL A 273 -31.34 0.22 -4.22
CA VAL A 273 -32.25 -0.43 -3.27
C VAL A 273 -31.50 -0.75 -1.97
N TYR A 274 -30.26 -1.21 -2.07
CA TYR A 274 -29.42 -1.44 -0.90
C TYR A 274 -29.17 -0.13 -0.14
N LEU A 275 -28.81 0.95 -0.84
CA LEU A 275 -28.56 2.25 -0.24
C LEU A 275 -29.81 2.83 0.44
N GLU A 276 -31.00 2.66 -0.14
CA GLU A 276 -32.27 3.04 0.48
C GLU A 276 -32.51 2.28 1.80
N GLU A 277 -32.25 0.96 1.84
CA GLU A 277 -32.35 0.17 3.06
C GLU A 277 -31.35 0.61 4.13
N ARG A 278 -30.14 1.00 3.72
CA ARG A 278 -29.10 1.49 4.64
C ARG A 278 -29.38 2.88 5.18
N ALA A 279 -30.06 3.74 4.42
CA ALA A 279 -30.39 5.10 4.79
C ALA A 279 -31.63 5.23 5.72
N ALA A 280 -32.41 4.15 5.87
CA ALA A 280 -33.65 4.09 6.66
C ALA A 280 -33.42 3.96 8.18
#